data_AF-I4VMH8-F1
#
_entry.id   AF-I4VMH8-F1
#
_cell.length_a   1.000
_cell.length_b   1.000
_cell.length_c   1.000
_cell.angle_alpha   90.00
_cell.angle_beta   90.00
_cell.angle_gamma   90.00
#
_symmetry.space_group_name_H-M   'P 1'
#
loop_
_entity.id
_entity.type
_entity.pdbx_description
1 polymer ?
#
loop_
_entity_poly.entity_id
_entity_poly.type
_entity_poly.pdbx_seq_one_letter_code
_entity_poly.pdbx_strand_id
1 'polypeptide(L)'
;MYQEIGQLLVDSGPVNAQKITVRAKIFPNNDGGRYEFDYIDDVGGLSWFNPDSRAVGDLTDTLVKLRNFFAKNNLSSGEKIWSECEINLDVKNMKIGIDFKYGE
;
A
#
# COMPACT_ATOMS: atom_id res chain seq x y z
N MET A 1 -5.35 -5.60 -8.55
CA MET A 1 -4.14 -5.18 -7.82
C MET A 1 -4.09 -3.67 -7.59
N TYR A 2 -3.64 -2.77 -8.47
CA TYR A 2 -3.51 -1.34 -8.07
C TYR A 2 -4.85 -0.67 -7.76
N GLN A 3 -5.87 -0.91 -8.59
CA GLN A 3 -7.24 -0.44 -8.32
C GLN A 3 -7.82 -1.05 -7.03
N GLU A 4 -7.54 -2.32 -6.77
CA GLU A 4 -7.98 -3.06 -5.57
C GLU A 4 -7.32 -2.50 -4.30
N ILE A 5 -6.01 -2.22 -4.35
CA ILE A 5 -5.30 -1.50 -3.29
C ILE A 5 -5.96 -0.13 -3.05
N GLY A 6 -6.20 0.64 -4.12
CA GLY A 6 -6.87 1.94 -4.00
C GLY A 6 -8.23 1.83 -3.32
N GLN A 7 -9.05 0.86 -3.71
CA GLN A 7 -10.37 0.65 -3.12
C GLN A 7 -10.29 0.25 -1.64
N LEU A 8 -9.40 -0.68 -1.28
CA LEU A 8 -9.17 -1.07 0.12
C LEU A 8 -8.77 0.13 0.99
N LEU A 9 -7.95 1.05 0.47
CA LEU A 9 -7.56 2.27 1.18
C LEU A 9 -8.70 3.27 1.32
N VAL A 10 -9.57 3.41 0.31
CA VAL A 10 -10.78 4.24 0.41
C VAL A 10 -11.74 3.68 1.46
N ASP A 11 -11.98 2.36 1.45
CA ASP A 11 -12.96 1.71 2.32
C ASP A 11 -12.51 1.69 3.79
N SER A 12 -11.20 1.62 4.02
CA SER A 12 -10.60 1.56 5.36
C SER A 12 -10.11 2.92 5.89
N GLY A 13 -10.09 3.93 5.03
CA GLY A 13 -9.59 5.27 5.32
C GLY A 13 -10.61 6.17 6.04
N PRO A 14 -10.16 7.26 6.66
CA PRO A 14 -11.06 8.28 7.19
C PRO A 14 -11.92 8.92 6.10
N VAL A 15 -13.19 9.17 6.39
CA VAL A 15 -14.17 9.73 5.43
C VAL A 15 -13.74 11.10 4.88
N ASN A 16 -13.01 11.89 5.65
CA ASN A 16 -12.53 13.21 5.25
C ASN A 16 -11.12 13.19 4.63
N ALA A 17 -10.52 12.02 4.37
CA ALA A 17 -9.21 11.93 3.75
C ALA A 17 -9.23 12.43 2.29
N GLN A 18 -8.35 13.38 1.97
CA GLN A 18 -8.06 13.84 0.61
C GLN A 18 -6.89 13.06 0.00
N LYS A 19 -5.93 12.66 0.84
CA LYS A 19 -4.79 11.83 0.45
C LYS A 19 -4.54 10.77 1.51
N ILE A 20 -4.13 9.59 1.07
CA ILE A 20 -3.69 8.50 1.94
C ILE A 20 -2.28 8.10 1.52
N THR A 21 -1.37 8.01 2.48
CA THR A 21 -0.01 7.49 2.29
C THR A 21 0.17 6.26 3.18
N VAL A 22 0.55 5.14 2.57
CA VAL A 22 0.83 3.89 3.28
C VAL A 22 2.27 3.47 3.05
N ARG A 23 3.01 3.25 4.13
CA ARG A 23 4.35 2.66 4.07
C ARG A 23 4.25 1.22 4.54
N ALA A 24 4.53 0.30 3.63
CA ALA A 24 4.41 -1.13 3.89
C ALA A 24 5.76 -1.83 3.75
N LYS A 25 6.05 -2.74 4.68
CA LYS A 25 7.14 -3.71 4.59
C LYS A 25 6.57 -5.11 4.67
N ILE A 26 6.61 -5.86 3.58
CA ILE A 26 6.12 -7.23 3.54
C ILE A 26 7.20 -8.19 4.02
N PHE A 27 6.82 -9.13 4.88
CA PHE A 27 7.77 -10.11 5.40
C PHE A 27 8.25 -11.11 4.33
N PRO A 28 9.45 -11.69 4.47
CA PRO A 28 10.03 -12.61 3.49
C PRO A 28 9.24 -13.90 3.26
N ASN A 29 8.51 -14.36 4.27
CA ASN A 29 7.63 -15.53 4.28
C ASN A 29 6.21 -15.24 3.76
N ASN A 30 5.91 -13.98 3.42
CA ASN A 30 4.64 -13.56 2.80
C ASN A 30 3.40 -13.74 3.69
N ASP A 31 3.54 -13.85 5.00
CA ASP A 31 2.43 -14.08 5.94
C ASP A 31 1.96 -12.81 6.67
N GLY A 32 2.55 -11.66 6.33
CA GLY A 32 2.29 -10.41 7.01
C GLY A 32 3.19 -9.27 6.56
N GLY A 33 3.11 -8.16 7.29
CA GLY A 33 3.96 -7.00 7.10
C GLY A 33 3.87 -6.00 8.24
N ARG A 34 4.71 -4.97 8.16
CA ARG A 34 4.59 -3.75 8.98
C ARG A 34 4.01 -2.64 8.13
N TYR A 35 3.14 -1.85 8.75
CA TYR A 35 2.40 -0.81 8.06
C TYR A 35 2.37 0.47 8.89
N GLU A 36 2.46 1.60 8.19
CA GLU A 36 2.14 2.92 8.68
C GLU A 36 1.09 3.52 7.76
N PHE A 37 0.08 4.16 8.33
CA PHE A 37 -1.07 4.71 7.62
C PHE A 37 -1.26 6.18 7.99
N ASP A 38 -0.90 7.06 7.08
CA ASP A 38 -1.08 8.51 7.20
C ASP A 38 -2.17 8.98 6.23
N TYR A 39 -2.83 10.06 6.58
CA TYR A 39 -3.73 10.75 5.69
C TYR A 39 -3.64 12.27 5.85
N ILE A 40 -4.01 12.98 4.79
CA ILE A 40 -4.25 14.42 4.81
C ILE A 40 -5.76 14.62 4.72
N ASP A 41 -6.33 15.35 5.67
CA ASP A 41 -7.76 15.66 5.71
C ASP A 41 -8.17 16.80 4.75
N ASP A 42 -9.45 17.15 4.76
CA ASP A 42 -10.07 18.18 3.94
C ASP A 42 -9.68 19.62 4.31
N VAL A 43 -9.06 19.83 5.47
CA VAL A 43 -8.47 21.11 5.86
C VAL A 43 -6.95 21.15 5.70
N GLY A 44 -6.35 20.08 5.17
CA GLY A 44 -4.92 19.95 4.93
C GLY A 44 -4.10 19.46 6.13
N GLY A 45 -4.76 19.02 7.21
CA GLY A 45 -4.14 18.45 8.40
C GLY A 45 -3.58 17.05 8.15
N LEU A 46 -2.35 16.80 8.61
CA LEU A 46 -1.72 15.48 8.59
C LEU A 46 -2.06 14.73 9.89
N SER A 47 -2.58 13.52 9.77
CA SER A 47 -2.81 12.62 10.90
C SER A 47 -2.61 11.16 10.49
N TRP A 48 -2.46 10.29 11.49
CA TRP A 48 -2.42 8.85 11.28
C TRP A 48 -3.81 8.25 11.47
N PHE A 49 -4.02 7.08 10.90
CA PHE A 49 -5.21 6.25 11.14
C PHE A 49 -4.80 4.79 11.33
N ASN A 50 -5.70 3.97 11.87
CA ASN A 50 -5.46 2.55 12.05
C ASN A 50 -6.64 1.76 11.45
N PRO A 51 -6.46 1.16 10.27
CA PRO A 51 -7.46 0.27 9.68
C PRO A 51 -7.78 -0.92 10.60
N ASP A 52 -8.94 -1.53 10.39
CA ASP A 52 -9.24 -2.81 11.05
C ASP A 52 -8.35 -3.95 10.52
N SER A 53 -8.25 -5.03 11.29
CA SER A 53 -7.36 -6.15 10.98
C SER A 53 -7.72 -6.90 9.69
N ARG A 54 -8.98 -6.85 9.23
CA ARG A 54 -9.39 -7.46 7.97
C ARG A 54 -8.88 -6.62 6.81
N ALA A 55 -9.04 -5.29 6.87
CA ALA A 55 -8.50 -4.38 5.87
C ALA A 55 -6.97 -4.52 5.71
N VAL A 56 -6.23 -4.63 6.82
CA VAL A 56 -4.78 -4.89 6.79
C VAL A 56 -4.46 -6.25 6.17
N GLY A 57 -5.24 -7.29 6.50
CA GLY A 57 -5.11 -8.63 5.91
C GLY A 57 -5.33 -8.62 4.39
N ASP A 58 -6.42 -8.02 3.93
CA ASP A 58 -6.77 -7.93 2.51
C ASP A 58 -5.71 -7.13 1.72
N LEU A 59 -5.18 -6.04 2.32
CA LEU A 59 -4.08 -5.29 1.74
C LEU A 59 -2.80 -6.12 1.67
N THR A 60 -2.48 -6.89 2.72
CA THR A 60 -1.34 -7.80 2.76
C THR A 60 -1.42 -8.83 1.63
N ASP A 61 -2.56 -9.51 1.50
CA ASP A 61 -2.78 -10.51 0.45
C ASP A 61 -2.62 -9.90 -0.94
N THR A 62 -3.14 -8.70 -1.16
CA THR A 62 -3.04 -7.99 -2.43
C THR A 62 -1.59 -7.60 -2.76
N LEU A 63 -0.82 -7.13 -1.77
CA LEU A 63 0.59 -6.80 -1.94
C LEU A 63 1.47 -8.04 -2.16
N VAL A 64 1.16 -9.16 -1.50
CA VAL A 64 1.82 -10.46 -1.73
C VAL A 64 1.56 -10.94 -3.15
N LYS A 65 0.30 -10.88 -3.63
CA LYS A 65 -0.05 -11.21 -5.03
C LYS A 65 0.74 -10.35 -6.01
N LEU A 66 0.85 -9.05 -5.74
CA LEU A 66 1.61 -8.11 -6.57
C LEU A 66 3.09 -8.42 -6.61
N ARG A 67 3.70 -8.71 -5.45
CA ARG A 67 5.11 -9.12 -5.37
C ARG A 67 5.38 -10.41 -6.14
N ASN A 68 4.49 -11.40 -5.99
CA ASN A 68 4.58 -12.66 -6.74
C ASN A 68 4.43 -12.44 -8.26
N PHE A 69 3.59 -11.50 -8.68
CA PHE A 69 3.46 -11.12 -10.08
C PHE A 69 4.77 -10.52 -10.63
N PHE A 70 5.44 -9.64 -9.88
CA PHE A 70 6.75 -9.11 -10.27
C PHE A 70 7.80 -10.21 -10.43
N ALA A 71 7.89 -11.12 -9.45
CA ALA A 71 8.83 -12.23 -9.48
C ALA A 71 8.58 -13.17 -10.67
N LYS A 72 7.33 -13.56 -10.93
CA LYS A 72 6.97 -14.46 -12.03
C LYS A 72 7.23 -13.87 -13.42
N ASN A 73 7.13 -12.55 -13.56
CA ASN A 73 7.25 -11.86 -14.85
C ASN A 73 8.61 -11.16 -15.03
N ASN A 74 9.58 -11.40 -14.15
CA ASN A 74 10.92 -10.81 -14.19
C ASN A 74 10.90 -9.26 -14.28
N LEU A 75 9.96 -8.62 -13.58
CA LEU A 75 9.76 -7.16 -13.62
C LEU A 75 10.71 -6.38 -12.71
N SER A 76 11.55 -7.09 -11.94
CA SER A 76 12.59 -6.49 -11.09
C SER A 76 13.89 -6.20 -11.84
N SER A 77 13.94 -6.36 -13.18
CA SER A 77 15.12 -6.04 -14.00
C SER A 77 16.44 -6.67 -13.52
N GLY A 78 16.37 -7.87 -12.92
CA GLY A 78 17.52 -8.56 -12.33
C GLY A 78 17.87 -8.18 -10.88
N GLU A 79 17.19 -7.19 -10.31
CA GLU A 79 17.26 -6.88 -8.88
C GLU A 79 16.51 -7.93 -8.05
N LYS A 80 16.80 -7.95 -6.74
CA LYS A 80 15.98 -8.70 -5.78
C LYS A 80 14.53 -8.23 -5.85
N ILE A 81 13.60 -9.10 -5.52
CA ILE A 81 12.18 -8.71 -5.43
C ILE A 81 12.01 -7.64 -4.35
N TRP A 82 11.14 -6.65 -4.57
CA TRP A 82 10.89 -5.60 -3.58
C TRP A 82 10.33 -6.18 -2.28
N SER A 83 10.70 -5.56 -1.16
CA SER A 83 10.20 -5.92 0.18
C SER A 83 9.43 -4.78 0.84
N GLU A 84 9.59 -3.56 0.35
CA GLU A 84 8.94 -2.37 0.89
C GLU A 84 8.29 -1.58 -0.24
N CYS A 85 7.19 -0.89 0.06
CA CYS A 85 6.57 0.05 -0.86
C CYS A 85 5.96 1.24 -0.12
N GLU A 86 5.94 2.39 -0.79
CA GLU A 86 5.13 3.54 -0.40
C GLU A 86 3.98 3.69 -1.39
N ILE A 87 2.75 3.66 -0.89
CA ILE A 87 1.52 3.80 -1.65
C ILE A 87 0.98 5.19 -1.39
N ASN A 88 0.78 5.96 -2.45
CA ASN A 88 0.22 7.30 -2.39
C ASN A 88 -1.10 7.32 -3.17
N LEU A 89 -2.21 7.53 -2.47
CA LEU A 89 -3.55 7.63 -3.04
C LEU A 89 -4.05 9.07 -2.93
N ASP A 90 -4.31 9.69 -4.07
CA ASP A 90 -5.13 10.90 -4.17
C ASP A 90 -6.59 10.47 -4.24
N VAL A 91 -7.31 10.63 -3.13
CA VAL A 91 -8.70 10.18 -2.97
C VAL A 91 -9.61 11.00 -3.88
N LYS A 92 -9.35 12.31 -4.01
CA LYS A 92 -10.16 13.23 -4.82
C LYS A 92 -10.09 12.89 -6.31
N ASN A 93 -8.91 12.57 -6.80
CA ASN A 93 -8.68 12.26 -8.21
C ASN A 93 -8.69 10.75 -8.51
N MET A 94 -8.92 9.91 -7.49
CA MET A 94 -8.83 8.45 -7.56
C MET A 94 -7.55 7.96 -8.26
N LYS A 95 -6.43 8.61 -7.94
CA LYS A 95 -5.13 8.33 -8.56
C LYS A 95 -4.21 7.68 -7.54
N ILE A 96 -3.72 6.48 -7.89
CA ILE A 96 -2.77 5.72 -7.07
C ILE A 96 -1.38 5.74 -7.70
N GLY A 97 -0.36 5.97 -6.87
CA GLY A 97 1.05 5.73 -7.16
C GLY A 97 1.63 4.75 -6.15
N ILE A 98 2.55 3.89 -6.60
CA ILE A 98 3.26 2.97 -5.73
C ILE A 98 4.73 3.02 -6.08
N ASP A 99 5.55 3.37 -5.10
CA ASP A 99 7.00 3.39 -5.18
C ASP A 99 7.54 2.15 -4.47
N PHE A 100 8.24 1.29 -5.20
CA PHE A 100 8.83 0.07 -4.64
C PHE A 100 10.26 0.31 -4.21
N LYS A 101 10.62 -0.24 -3.04
CA LYS A 101 11.99 -0.28 -2.56
C LYS A 101 12.48 -1.73 -2.59
N TYR A 102 13.53 -1.93 -3.37
CA TYR A 102 14.25 -3.18 -3.48
C TYR A 102 15.29 -3.22 -2.35
N GLY A 103 15.37 -4.36 -1.64
CA GLY A 103 16.42 -4.52 -0.65
C GLY A 103 17.79 -4.54 -1.30
N GLU A 104 18.84 -4.20 -0.55
CA GLU A 104 20.22 -4.52 -0.94
C GLU A 104 20.42 -6.03 -1.09
#